data_AF-A0A022RB41-F1
#
_entry.id   AF-A0A022RB41-F1
#
_cell.length_a   1.000
_cell.length_b   1.000
_cell.length_c   1.000
_cell.angle_alpha   90.00
_cell.angle_beta   90.00
_cell.angle_gamma   90.00
#
_symmetry.space_group_name_H-M   'P 1'
#
loop_
_entity.id
_entity.type
_entity.pdbx_description
1 polymer ?
#
loop_
_entity_poly.entity_id
_entity_poly.type
_entity_poly.pdbx_seq_one_letter_code
_entity_poly.pdbx_strand_id
1 'polypeptide(L)'
;MAAFLGDEAAQLWSNNCTRNVTRCTSSQFRTMQDFQKVYLNTIQKAVDKSANRGLFVSTCLLHGHLSNRDGMCSSVVGNVLQGDTIRKAIGEWYFDRSPFQAIDFKNNLPRNCSYLTWDEATDTCLKTNACGSKSNHDS
;
A
#
# COMPACT_ATOMS: atom_id res chain seq x y z
N MET A 1 -0.01 -11.66 -25.40
CA MET A 1 -1.18 -12.56 -25.40
C MET A 1 -1.94 -12.29 -24.11
N ALA A 2 -2.87 -11.33 -24.13
CA ALA A 2 -3.72 -11.00 -23.00
C ALA A 2 -4.91 -11.97 -23.04
N ALA A 3 -5.09 -12.79 -22.01
CA ALA A 3 -6.29 -13.60 -21.87
C ALA A 3 -7.43 -12.68 -21.38
N PHE A 4 -8.48 -12.59 -22.20
CA PHE A 4 -9.78 -12.02 -21.84
C PHE A 4 -10.30 -12.73 -20.59
N LEU A 5 -10.32 -12.06 -19.44
CA LEU A 5 -11.07 -12.52 -18.28
C LEU A 5 -12.52 -12.09 -18.49
N GLY A 6 -13.39 -13.04 -18.82
CA GLY A 6 -14.84 -12.81 -18.91
C GLY A 6 -15.46 -12.41 -17.57
N ASP A 7 -16.64 -11.81 -17.61
CA ASP A 7 -17.37 -11.25 -16.46
C ASP A 7 -17.51 -12.22 -15.26
N GLU A 8 -17.55 -13.53 -15.51
CA GLU A 8 -17.64 -14.57 -14.49
C GLU A 8 -16.35 -14.68 -13.62
N ALA A 9 -15.18 -14.47 -14.24
CA ALA A 9 -13.90 -14.40 -13.51
C ALA A 9 -13.82 -13.10 -12.68
N ALA A 10 -14.32 -11.98 -13.20
CA ALA A 10 -14.39 -10.72 -12.47
C ALA A 10 -15.27 -10.85 -11.21
N GLN A 11 -16.37 -11.59 -11.30
CA GLN A 11 -17.30 -11.82 -10.18
C GLN A 11 -16.71 -12.75 -9.09
N LEU A 12 -15.95 -13.78 -9.49
CA LEU A 12 -15.19 -14.66 -8.58
C LEU A 12 -14.10 -13.91 -7.78
N TRP A 13 -13.45 -12.92 -8.38
CA TRP A 13 -12.47 -12.05 -7.70
C TRP A 13 -13.14 -10.97 -6.84
N SER A 14 -14.20 -10.34 -7.35
CA SER A 14 -14.94 -9.22 -6.75
C SER A 14 -15.63 -9.58 -5.44
N ASN A 15 -16.20 -10.78 -5.34
CA ASN A 15 -17.24 -11.00 -4.34
C ASN A 15 -16.76 -11.27 -2.92
N ASN A 16 -15.45 -11.38 -2.64
CA ASN A 16 -14.91 -11.40 -1.27
C ASN A 16 -13.38 -11.46 -1.14
N CYS A 17 -12.66 -12.06 -2.09
CA CYS A 17 -11.23 -12.35 -1.94
C CYS A 17 -10.36 -11.07 -1.89
N THR A 18 -10.58 -10.12 -2.79
CA THR A 18 -9.79 -8.87 -2.85
C THR A 18 -10.05 -7.93 -1.66
N ARG A 19 -11.27 -7.99 -1.10
CA ARG A 19 -11.67 -7.22 0.09
C ARG A 19 -11.31 -7.92 1.40
N ASN A 20 -11.22 -9.25 1.38
CA ASN A 20 -10.83 -10.07 2.52
C ASN A 20 -10.04 -11.28 2.03
N VAL A 21 -8.71 -11.19 2.17
CA VAL A 21 -7.77 -12.25 1.75
C VAL A 21 -8.02 -13.59 2.43
N THR A 22 -8.70 -13.62 3.59
CA THR A 22 -9.05 -14.87 4.28
C THR A 22 -10.17 -15.64 3.57
N ARG A 23 -10.88 -15.00 2.63
CA ARG A 23 -11.96 -15.61 1.83
C ARG A 23 -11.48 -16.07 0.46
N CYS A 24 -10.20 -15.95 0.15
CA CYS A 24 -9.63 -16.42 -1.10
C CYS A 24 -9.51 -17.94 -1.12
N THR A 25 -9.74 -18.54 -2.30
CA THR A 25 -9.33 -19.92 -2.54
C THR A 25 -7.80 -20.02 -2.65
N SER A 26 -7.26 -21.23 -2.49
CA SER A 26 -5.82 -21.46 -2.65
C SER A 26 -5.29 -21.03 -4.02
N SER A 27 -6.09 -21.18 -5.09
CA SER A 27 -5.72 -20.73 -6.44
C SER A 27 -5.66 -19.21 -6.54
N GLN A 28 -6.66 -18.49 -6.04
CA GLN A 28 -6.67 -17.03 -6.00
C GLN A 28 -5.49 -16.46 -5.20
N PHE A 29 -5.21 -17.06 -4.04
CA PHE A 29 -4.08 -16.68 -3.20
C PHE A 29 -2.75 -16.86 -3.94
N ARG A 30 -2.56 -18.01 -4.60
CA ARG A 30 -1.36 -18.30 -5.38
C ARG A 30 -1.18 -17.33 -6.55
N THR A 31 -2.27 -16.96 -7.24
CA THR A 31 -2.22 -15.93 -8.30
C THR A 31 -1.72 -14.59 -7.76
N MET A 32 -2.17 -14.14 -6.59
CA MET A 32 -1.70 -12.89 -5.99
C MET A 32 -0.21 -12.95 -5.61
N GLN A 33 0.25 -14.09 -5.07
CA GLN A 33 1.67 -14.27 -4.73
C GLN A 33 2.56 -14.28 -5.98
N ASP A 34 2.13 -14.95 -7.04
CA ASP A 34 2.90 -15.01 -8.28
C ASP A 34 2.92 -13.64 -8.98
N PHE A 35 1.82 -12.90 -8.95
CA PHE A 35 1.80 -11.51 -9.38
C PHE A 35 2.78 -10.64 -8.57
N GLN A 36 2.79 -10.76 -7.24
CA GLN A 36 3.73 -10.03 -6.38
C GLN A 36 5.19 -10.30 -6.78
N LYS A 37 5.55 -11.57 -7.00
CA LYS A 37 6.92 -11.94 -7.42
C LYS A 37 7.29 -11.30 -8.75
N VAL A 38 6.39 -11.36 -9.74
CA VAL A 38 6.62 -10.76 -11.06
C VAL A 38 6.75 -9.24 -10.95
N TYR A 39 5.86 -8.59 -10.19
CA TYR A 39 5.89 -7.16 -9.95
C TYR A 39 7.21 -6.71 -9.30
N LEU A 40 7.61 -7.35 -8.19
CA LEU A 40 8.86 -7.01 -7.49
C LEU A 40 10.10 -7.20 -8.37
N ASN A 41 10.16 -8.31 -9.12
CA ASN A 41 11.26 -8.57 -10.06
C ASN A 41 11.30 -7.52 -11.18
N THR A 42 10.13 -7.10 -11.67
CA THR A 42 10.02 -6.09 -12.73
C THR A 42 10.48 -4.73 -12.22
N ILE A 43 9.98 -4.28 -11.06
CA ILE A 43 10.40 -3.01 -10.44
C ILE A 43 11.90 -3.00 -10.17
N GLN A 44 12.44 -4.08 -9.62
CA GLN A 44 13.87 -4.17 -9.31
C GLN A 44 14.78 -4.05 -10.53
N LYS A 45 14.28 -4.44 -11.72
CA LYS A 45 14.99 -4.36 -13.00
C LYS A 45 14.75 -3.05 -13.74
N ALA A 46 13.54 -2.50 -13.67
CA ALA A 46 13.11 -1.35 -14.45
C ALA A 46 13.48 -0.01 -13.78
N VAL A 47 13.52 0.03 -12.45
CA VAL A 47 13.80 1.25 -11.70
C VAL A 47 15.31 1.41 -11.56
N ASP A 48 15.87 2.46 -12.20
CA ASP A 48 17.26 2.88 -11.96
C ASP A 48 17.48 3.28 -10.49
N LYS A 49 18.75 3.19 -10.06
CA LYS A 49 19.17 3.49 -8.69
C LYS A 49 19.49 4.97 -8.45
N SER A 50 18.86 5.89 -9.18
CA SER A 50 19.11 7.34 -9.00
C SER A 50 18.62 7.80 -7.62
N ALA A 51 19.47 8.46 -6.83
CA ALA A 51 19.11 8.96 -5.50
C ALA A 51 17.95 9.98 -5.52
N ASN A 52 17.72 10.64 -6.66
CA ASN A 52 16.65 11.62 -6.82
C ASN A 52 15.28 10.96 -7.04
N ARG A 53 15.22 9.63 -7.23
CA ARG A 53 13.97 8.90 -7.40
C ARG A 53 13.46 8.38 -6.06
N GLY A 54 12.17 8.58 -5.81
CA GLY A 54 11.44 7.99 -4.70
C GLY A 54 10.88 6.62 -5.07
N LEU A 55 10.96 5.66 -4.16
CA LEU A 55 10.36 4.35 -4.30
C LEU A 55 9.81 3.88 -2.95
N PHE A 56 8.50 3.63 -2.89
CA PHE A 56 7.83 3.04 -1.73
C PHE A 56 6.95 1.91 -2.22
N VAL A 57 7.41 0.66 -2.04
CA VAL A 57 6.68 -0.53 -2.49
C VAL A 57 6.35 -1.39 -1.27
N SER A 58 5.08 -1.43 -0.89
CA SER A 58 4.56 -2.25 0.21
C SER A 58 3.71 -3.41 -0.32
N THR A 59 3.48 -4.43 0.50
CA THR A 59 2.73 -5.65 0.12
C THR A 59 1.24 -5.56 0.44
N CYS A 60 0.69 -4.35 0.38
CA CYS A 60 -0.70 -4.07 0.69
C CYS A 60 -1.60 -4.26 -0.54
N LEU A 61 -2.63 -5.08 -0.38
CA LEU A 61 -3.68 -5.28 -1.37
C LEU A 61 -4.75 -4.19 -1.18
N LEU A 62 -4.46 -2.99 -1.71
CA LEU A 62 -5.35 -1.83 -1.64
C LEU A 62 -5.29 -1.03 -2.95
N HIS A 63 -6.43 -0.47 -3.37
CA HIS A 63 -6.50 0.51 -4.44
C HIS A 63 -6.73 1.91 -3.84
N GLY A 64 -5.89 2.89 -4.20
CA GLY A 64 -6.04 4.27 -3.72
C GLY A 64 -5.36 4.58 -2.37
N HIS A 65 -4.07 4.27 -2.23
CA HIS A 65 -3.31 4.63 -1.02
C HIS A 65 -3.28 6.13 -0.71
N LEU A 66 -3.33 6.97 -1.74
CA LEU A 66 -3.20 8.43 -1.62
C LEU A 66 -4.53 9.15 -1.39
N SER A 67 -5.66 8.51 -1.71
CA SER A 67 -6.99 9.11 -1.52
C SER A 67 -7.47 9.02 -0.07
N ASN A 68 -6.78 8.25 0.77
CA ASN A 68 -7.07 8.11 2.19
C ASN A 68 -5.93 8.73 3.04
N ARG A 69 -6.10 9.98 3.49
CA ARG A 69 -5.12 10.72 4.32
C ARG A 69 -4.67 9.90 5.53
N ASP A 70 -5.63 9.21 6.12
CA ASP A 70 -5.48 8.41 7.33
C ASP A 70 -4.66 7.13 7.06
N GLY A 71 -4.84 6.52 5.89
CA GLY A 71 -4.04 5.38 5.41
C GLY A 71 -2.57 5.72 5.10
N MET A 72 -2.27 6.98 4.76
CA MET A 72 -0.90 7.46 4.51
C MET A 72 -0.12 7.78 5.80
N CYS A 73 -0.83 8.07 6.88
CA CYS A 73 -0.24 8.61 8.10
C CYS A 73 -0.21 7.62 9.26
N SER A 74 -1.02 6.56 9.21
CA SER A 74 -1.09 5.58 10.29
C SER A 74 -0.05 4.47 10.14
N SER A 75 0.68 4.19 11.23
CA SER A 75 1.56 3.02 11.34
C SER A 75 0.79 1.71 11.56
N VAL A 76 -0.49 1.79 11.95
CA VAL A 76 -1.32 0.64 12.34
C VAL A 76 -1.78 -0.16 11.12
N VAL A 77 -1.92 0.46 9.95
CA VAL A 77 -2.33 -0.22 8.70
C VAL A 77 -1.22 -1.03 8.03
N GLY A 78 -0.03 -1.09 8.64
CA GLY A 78 1.11 -1.81 8.06
C GLY A 78 1.67 -1.13 6.81
N ASN A 79 1.45 0.18 6.66
CA ASN A 79 2.03 1.03 5.60
C ASN A 79 3.32 1.71 6.09
N VAL A 80 4.15 0.97 6.82
CA VAL A 80 5.44 1.45 7.34
C VAL A 80 6.55 0.65 6.71
N LEU A 81 7.49 1.35 6.06
CA LEU A 81 8.72 0.76 5.55
C LEU A 81 9.91 1.49 6.16
N GLN A 82 10.88 0.73 6.67
CA GLN A 82 12.06 1.26 7.35
C GLN A 82 11.75 2.24 8.50
N GLY A 83 10.59 2.08 9.14
CA GLY A 83 10.12 2.96 10.22
C GLY A 83 9.37 4.21 9.76
N ASP A 84 9.27 4.43 8.45
CA ASP A 84 8.60 5.60 7.88
C ASP A 84 7.24 5.23 7.28
N THR A 85 6.24 6.09 7.57
CA THR A 85 4.94 6.06 6.91
C THR A 85 5.06 6.57 5.47
N ILE A 86 4.06 6.26 4.64
CA ILE A 86 3.99 6.79 3.26
C ILE A 86 4.10 8.32 3.24
N ARG A 87 3.40 9.03 4.14
CA ARG A 87 3.46 10.50 4.19
C ARG A 87 4.89 10.99 4.50
N LYS A 88 5.54 10.39 5.49
CA LYS A 88 6.91 10.79 5.87
C LYS A 88 7.87 10.53 4.72
N ALA A 89 7.84 9.33 4.15
CA ALA A 89 8.67 8.94 3.00
C ALA A 89 8.51 9.89 1.81
N ILE A 90 7.26 10.20 1.42
CA ILE A 90 6.99 11.17 0.33
C ILE A 90 7.51 12.55 0.69
N GLY A 91 7.28 13.02 1.92
CA GLY A 91 7.72 14.34 2.35
C GLY A 91 9.24 14.49 2.38
N GLU A 92 9.96 13.50 2.90
CA GLU A 92 11.43 13.52 2.92
C GLU A 92 12.01 13.51 1.50
N TRP A 93 11.44 12.71 0.61
CA TRP A 93 11.87 12.64 -0.79
C TRP A 93 11.52 13.89 -1.60
N TYR A 94 10.26 14.37 -1.55
CA TYR A 94 9.78 15.49 -2.37
C TYR A 94 10.48 16.82 -2.07
N PHE A 95 10.85 17.04 -0.81
CA PHE A 95 11.56 18.25 -0.36
C PHE A 95 13.08 18.06 -0.31
N ASP A 96 13.62 17.02 -0.96
CA ASP A 96 15.05 16.70 -1.02
C ASP A 96 15.76 16.63 0.35
N ARG A 97 15.02 16.26 1.40
CA ARG A 97 15.57 16.12 2.76
C ARG A 97 16.28 14.79 2.96
N SER A 98 15.73 13.72 2.38
CA SER A 98 16.35 12.40 2.37
C SER A 98 15.82 11.57 1.20
N PRO A 99 16.68 10.82 0.47
CA PRO A 99 16.18 9.85 -0.50
C PRO A 99 15.37 8.78 0.20
N PHE A 100 14.33 8.28 -0.45
CA PHE A 100 13.55 7.15 0.05
C PHE A 100 13.35 6.11 -1.04
N GLN A 101 14.02 4.96 -0.89
CA GLN A 101 13.89 3.82 -1.81
C GLN A 101 13.77 2.53 -1.02
N ALA A 102 12.53 2.13 -0.72
CA ALA A 102 12.24 0.94 0.04
C ALA A 102 11.22 0.04 -0.67
N ILE A 103 11.53 -1.26 -0.67
CA ILE A 103 10.65 -2.33 -1.12
C ILE A 103 10.50 -3.31 0.04
N ASP A 104 9.28 -3.71 0.34
CA ASP A 104 8.98 -4.75 1.31
C ASP A 104 9.24 -6.15 0.72
N PHE A 105 10.39 -6.73 1.08
CA PHE A 105 10.72 -8.11 0.77
C PHE A 105 10.41 -9.08 1.92
N LYS A 106 10.04 -8.57 3.10
CA LYS A 106 9.82 -9.40 4.28
C LYS A 106 8.48 -10.11 4.20
N ASN A 107 7.48 -9.44 3.62
CA ASN A 107 6.15 -10.00 3.45
C ASN A 107 6.00 -10.62 2.05
N ASN A 108 5.68 -11.90 1.98
CA ASN A 108 5.39 -12.61 0.72
C ASN A 108 3.91 -13.00 0.57
N LEU A 109 3.07 -12.47 1.48
CA LEU A 109 1.64 -12.72 1.51
C LEU A 109 0.90 -11.40 1.24
N PRO A 110 -0.16 -11.43 0.41
CA PRO A 110 -1.06 -10.30 0.25
C PRO A 110 -1.67 -9.92 1.60
N ARG A 111 -1.47 -8.67 2.03
CA ARG A 111 -2.05 -8.14 3.27
C ARG A 111 -3.18 -7.20 2.94
N ASN A 112 -4.34 -7.39 3.58
CA ASN A 112 -5.38 -6.37 3.54
C ASN A 112 -4.99 -5.21 4.45
N CYS A 113 -4.78 -4.03 3.87
CA CYS A 113 -4.40 -2.80 4.57
C CYS A 113 -5.53 -1.77 4.57
N SER A 114 -6.78 -2.24 4.43
CA SER A 114 -8.00 -1.42 4.44
C SER A 114 -8.61 -1.27 5.84
N TYR A 115 -8.01 -1.89 6.87
CA TYR A 115 -8.58 -2.04 8.21
C TYR A 115 -8.43 -0.80 9.09
N LEU A 116 -8.97 0.32 8.62
CA LEU A 116 -9.40 1.32 9.58
C LEU A 116 -10.83 1.69 9.24
N THR A 117 -11.71 1.48 10.22
CA THR A 117 -12.83 2.41 10.36
C THR A 117 -12.20 3.81 10.49
N TRP A 118 -12.81 4.83 9.87
CA TRP A 118 -12.28 6.21 9.90
C TRP A 118 -11.83 6.64 11.30
N ASP A 119 -12.54 6.20 12.33
CA ASP A 119 -12.30 6.52 13.73
C ASP A 119 -10.95 6.00 14.27
N GLU A 120 -10.59 4.74 13.99
CA GLU A 120 -9.33 4.14 14.47
C GLU A 120 -8.10 4.74 13.77
N ALA A 121 -8.26 5.15 12.51
CA ALA A 121 -7.18 5.78 11.76
C ALA A 121 -6.90 7.21 12.21
N THR A 122 -7.96 7.99 12.38
CA THR A 122 -7.89 9.37 12.80
C THR A 122 -7.29 9.45 14.20
N ASP A 123 -7.72 8.60 15.15
CA ASP A 123 -7.20 8.56 16.52
C ASP A 123 -5.69 8.22 16.56
N THR A 124 -5.27 7.21 15.78
CA THR A 124 -3.85 6.84 15.68
C THR A 124 -3.02 7.96 15.01
N CYS A 125 -3.55 8.60 13.98
CA CYS A 125 -2.86 9.68 13.28
C CYS A 125 -2.63 10.90 14.17
N LEU A 126 -3.62 11.24 15.00
CA LEU A 126 -3.55 12.32 15.97
C LEU A 126 -2.59 11.97 17.12
N LYS A 127 -2.61 10.73 17.62
CA LYS A 127 -1.72 10.27 18.70
C LYS A 127 -0.24 10.26 18.33
N THR A 128 0.08 10.01 17.06
CA THR A 128 1.46 9.89 16.58
C THR A 128 2.05 11.21 16.05
N ASN A 129 1.31 12.33 16.13
CA ASN A 129 1.63 13.59 15.45
C ASN A 129 1.94 13.40 13.95
N ALA A 130 1.40 12.32 13.38
CA ALA A 130 1.64 11.92 12.00
C ALA A 130 0.64 12.54 11.02
N CYS A 131 -0.36 13.26 11.51
CA CYS A 131 -1.14 14.23 10.75
C CYS A 131 -0.65 15.59 11.23
N GLY A 132 -0.10 16.43 10.34
CA GLY A 132 0.16 17.83 10.68
C GLY A 132 -1.11 18.44 11.30
N SER A 133 -0.93 19.36 12.26
CA SER A 133 -1.99 20.03 13.02
C SER A 133 -3.23 20.26 12.16
N LYS A 134 -4.41 19.85 12.65
CA LYS A 134 -5.71 20.04 11.99
C LYS A 134 -5.78 21.47 11.42
N SER A 135 -5.68 21.62 10.11
CA SER A 135 -6.12 22.85 9.47
C SER A 135 -7.64 22.84 9.54
N ASN A 136 -8.20 23.76 10.32
CA ASN A 136 -9.62 24.02 10.40
C ASN A 136 -10.15 24.28 8.98
N HIS A 137 -10.84 23.31 8.41
CA HIS A 137 -11.63 23.49 7.21
C HIS A 137 -12.98 22.81 7.44
N ASP A 138 -13.74 23.39 8.36
CA ASP A 138 -15.20 23.31 8.36
C ASP A 138 -15.71 24.74 8.16
N SER A 139 -16.20 25.02 6.97
CA SER A 139 -17.06 26.16 6.62
C SER A 139 -18.00 25.70 5.52
#